data_AF-A0A3D2NGB2-F1
#
_entry.id   AF-A0A3D2NGB2-F1
#
_cell.length_a   1.000
_cell.length_b   1.000
_cell.length_c   1.000
_cell.angle_alpha   90.00
_cell.angle_beta   90.00
_cell.angle_gamma   90.00
#
_symmetry.space_group_name_H-M   'P 1'
#
loop_
_entity.id
_entity.type
_entity.pdbx_description
1 polymer ?
#
loop_
_entity_poly.entity_id
_entity_poly.type
_entity_poly.pdbx_seq_one_letter_code
_entity_poly.pdbx_strand_id
1 'polypeptide(L)' 'DHALGGKTHTCNLCHLCQRHHSMKQFTSWRVRQLSGGVLEWTSPLGRTYREDAPTPAVAFTPADLTLPPF' A
#
# COMPACT_ATOMS: atom_id res chain seq x y z
N ASP A 1 -13.49 -14.70 11.27
CA ASP A 1 -12.39 -15.27 10.49
C ASP A 1 -12.92 -15.59 9.08
N HIS A 2 -12.38 -14.95 8.04
CA HIS A 2 -12.91 -15.06 6.69
C HIS A 2 -12.20 -16.16 5.86
N ALA A 3 -11.03 -16.64 6.34
CA ALA A 3 -10.29 -17.74 5.72
C ALA A 3 -10.87 -19.13 6.06
N LEU A 4 -11.73 -19.21 7.09
CA LEU A 4 -12.47 -20.41 7.48
C LEU A 4 -13.85 -20.55 6.78
N GLY A 5 -14.16 -19.69 5.79
CA GLY A 5 -15.45 -19.69 5.10
C GLY A 5 -16.52 -18.88 5.84
N GLY A 6 -16.45 -17.55 5.73
CA GLY A 6 -17.50 -16.64 6.20
C GLY A 6 -18.35 -16.06 5.07
N LYS A 7 -19.38 -15.27 5.43
CA LYS A 7 -20.24 -14.60 4.44
C LYS A 7 -19.44 -13.55 3.66
N THR A 8 -19.52 -13.61 2.34
CA THR A 8 -19.05 -12.55 1.44
C THR A 8 -19.84 -11.27 1.70
N HIS A 9 -19.14 -10.16 1.92
CA HIS A 9 -19.71 -8.83 2.18
C HIS A 9 -18.85 -7.76 1.51
N THR A 10 -19.41 -6.60 1.16
CA THR A 10 -18.66 -5.52 0.50
C THR A 10 -17.43 -5.05 1.29
N CYS A 11 -17.49 -5.11 2.63
CA CYS A 11 -16.37 -4.77 3.52
C CYS A 11 -15.25 -5.81 3.60
N ASN A 12 -15.38 -6.94 2.91
CA ASN A 12 -14.36 -7.99 2.85
C ASN A 12 -13.95 -8.33 1.41
N LEU A 13 -14.46 -7.57 0.43
CA LEU A 13 -14.09 -7.61 -0.97
C LEU A 13 -13.19 -6.42 -1.32
N CYS A 14 -12.19 -6.65 -2.18
CA CYS A 14 -11.30 -5.62 -2.68
C CYS A 14 -11.01 -5.88 -4.16
N HIS A 15 -11.11 -4.85 -5.01
CA HIS A 15 -10.82 -4.93 -6.44
C HIS A 15 -9.32 -4.75 -6.68
N LEU A 16 -8.56 -5.82 -6.55
CA LEU A 16 -7.11 -5.78 -6.66
C LEU A 16 -6.66 -6.31 -8.03
N CYS A 17 -5.53 -5.81 -8.53
CA CYS A 17 -4.87 -6.47 -9.65
C CYS A 17 -4.20 -7.77 -9.16
N GLN A 18 -3.79 -8.65 -10.09
CA GLN A 18 -3.15 -9.92 -9.75
C GLN A 18 -1.96 -9.75 -8.78
N ARG A 19 -1.12 -8.73 -9.00
CA ARG A 19 0.03 -8.44 -8.13
C ARG A 19 -0.39 -8.15 -6.69
N HIS A 20 -1.39 -7.28 -6.50
CA HIS A 20 -1.89 -6.93 -5.17
C HIS A 20 -2.66 -8.09 -4.53
N HIS A 21 -3.36 -8.91 -5.31
CA HIS A 21 -3.96 -10.15 -4.80
C HIS A 21 -2.89 -11.12 -4.27
N SER A 22 -1.83 -11.37 -5.03
CA SER A 22 -0.73 -12.24 -4.57
C SER A 22 -0.04 -11.68 -3.34
N MET A 23 0.20 -10.36 -3.31
CA MET A 23 0.79 -9.69 -2.15
C MET A 23 -0.06 -9.88 -0.88
N LYS A 24 -1.38 -9.70 -0.97
CA LYS A 24 -2.31 -9.91 0.14
C LYS A 24 -2.33 -11.35 0.66
N GLN A 25 -2.28 -12.34 -0.23
CA GLN A 25 -2.53 -13.74 0.12
C GLN A 25 -1.27 -14.50 0.54
N PHE A 26 -0.14 -14.23 -0.11
CA PHE A 26 1.05 -15.10 -0.03
C PHE A 26 2.26 -14.42 0.61
N THR A 27 2.07 -13.24 1.23
CA THR A 27 3.16 -12.51 1.87
C THR A 27 2.76 -12.03 3.26
N SER A 28 3.71 -11.41 3.98
CA SER A 28 3.45 -10.84 5.30
C SER A 28 2.77 -9.46 5.27
N TRP A 29 2.45 -8.92 4.09
CA TRP A 29 1.65 -7.71 3.99
C TRP A 29 0.26 -7.90 4.62
N ARG A 30 -0.26 -6.85 5.23
CA ARG A 30 -1.61 -6.82 5.81
C ARG A 30 -2.42 -5.74 5.12
N VAL A 31 -3.72 -5.98 4.97
CA VAL A 31 -4.66 -5.02 4.38
C VAL A 31 -5.87 -4.85 5.27
N ARG A 32 -6.32 -3.60 5.43
CA ARG A 32 -7.54 -3.22 6.13
C ARG A 32 -8.35 -2.28 5.24
N GLN A 33 -9.65 -2.56 5.09
CA GLN A 33 -10.56 -1.68 4.38
C GLN A 33 -11.11 -0.64 5.36
N LEU A 34 -10.96 0.64 5.03
CA LEU A 34 -11.49 1.79 5.76
C LEU A 34 -12.90 2.14 5.26
N SER A 35 -13.53 3.11 5.91
CA SER A 35 -14.75 3.75 5.40
C SER A 35 -14.54 4.29 3.98
N GLY A 36 -15.56 4.20 3.14
CA GLY A 36 -15.48 4.68 1.75
C GLY A 36 -14.69 3.76 0.81
N GLY A 37 -14.29 2.57 1.26
CA GLY A 37 -13.63 1.58 0.42
C GLY A 37 -12.12 1.78 0.23
N VAL A 38 -11.52 2.75 0.92
CA VAL A 38 -10.07 3.00 0.91
C VAL A 38 -9.34 1.82 1.55
N LEU A 39 -8.28 1.32 0.92
CA LEU A 39 -7.43 0.30 1.53
C LEU A 39 -6.21 0.90 2.21
N GLU A 40 -5.96 0.39 3.41
CA GLU A 40 -4.74 0.63 4.17
C GLU A 40 -3.89 -0.64 4.16
N TRP A 41 -2.67 -0.51 3.64
CA TRP A 41 -1.70 -1.57 3.51
C TRP A 41 -0.58 -1.40 4.53
N THR A 42 -0.25 -2.44 5.27
CA THR A 42 0.89 -2.46 6.19
C THR A 42 1.96 -3.40 5.66
N SER A 43 3.18 -2.87 5.50
CA SER A 43 4.33 -3.64 5.04
C SER A 43 4.85 -4.59 6.13
N PRO A 44 5.65 -5.60 5.78
CA PRO A 44 6.29 -6.49 6.76
C PRO A 44 7.17 -5.75 7.79
N LEU A 45 7.64 -4.54 7.45
CA LEU A 45 8.43 -3.68 8.34
C LEU A 45 7.58 -2.68 9.14
N GLY A 46 6.25 -2.82 9.10
CA GLY A 46 5.33 -1.98 9.87
C GLY A 46 5.02 -0.62 9.25
N ARG A 47 5.44 -0.34 8.01
CA ARG A 47 5.08 0.92 7.33
C ARG A 47 3.67 0.84 6.78
N THR A 48 2.89 1.89 7.00
CA THR A 48 1.51 1.99 6.53
C THR A 48 1.40 2.85 5.28
N TYR A 49 0.63 2.38 4.30
CA TYR A 49 0.35 3.03 3.05
C TYR A 49 -1.16 3.09 2.86
N ARG A 50 -1.69 4.25 2.44
CA ARG A 50 -3.12 4.40 2.13
C ARG A 50 -3.29 4.82 0.68
N GLU A 51 -4.32 4.29 0.03
CA GLU A 51 -4.64 4.60 -1.37
C GLU A 51 -5.07 6.05 -1.58
N ASP A 52 -5.63 6.68 -0.54
CA ASP A 52 -6.03 8.09 -0.53
C ASP A 52 -4.91 9.03 -0.07
N ALA A 53 -3.70 8.51 0.17
CA ALA A 53 -2.56 9.35 0.50
C ALA A 53 -2.22 10.25 -0.71
N PRO A 54 -1.94 11.55 -0.47
CA PRO A 54 -1.52 12.42 -1.55
C PRO A 54 -0.22 11.88 -2.15
N THR A 55 -0.09 11.95 -3.48
CA THR A 55 1.17 11.64 -4.14
C THR A 55 2.28 12.46 -3.49
N PRO A 56 3.36 11.84 -2.97
CA PRO A 56 4.42 12.59 -2.33
C PRO A 56 5.01 13.56 -3.34
N ALA A 57 5.17 14.82 -2.92
CA ALA A 57 5.84 15.81 -3.74
C ALA A 57 7.28 15.36 -3.97
N VAL A 58 7.63 15.12 -5.23
CA VAL A 58 9.02 14.88 -5.62
C VAL A 58 9.62 16.24 -5.96
N ALA A 59 10.61 16.67 -5.18
CA ALA A 59 11.40 17.85 -5.46
C ALA A 59 12.82 17.41 -5.85
N PHE A 60 13.27 17.85 -7.02
CA PHE A 60 14.67 17.73 -7.41
C PHE A 60 15.42 18.93 -6.83
N THR A 61 16.42 18.68 -6.00
CA THR A 61 17.37 19.72 -5.59
C THR A 61 18.43 19.84 -6.69
N PRO A 62 18.82 21.05 -7.12
CA PRO A 62 19.95 21.21 -8.01
C PRO A 62 21.17 20.55 -7.37
N ALA A 63 21.94 19.82 -8.18
CA ALA A 63 23.24 19.34 -7.76
C ALA A 63 24.07 20.57 -7.36
N ASP A 64 24.73 20.50 -6.21
CA ASP A 64 25.67 21.55 -5.82
C ASP A 64 26.85 21.54 -6.80
N LEU A 65 26.82 22.47 -7.76
CA LEU A 65 27.86 22.63 -8.78
C LEU A 65 29.13 23.27 -8.21
N THR A 66 29.19 23.56 -6.90
CA THR A 66 30.38 24.10 -6.25
C THR A 66 31.38 23.02 -5.81
N LEU A 67 31.00 21.74 -5.87
CA LEU A 67 31.95 20.64 -5.65
C LEU A 67 32.86 20.51 -6.89
N PRO A 68 34.19 20.66 -6.74
CA PRO A 68 35.11 20.52 -7.86
C PRO A 68 35.07 19.09 -8.42
N PRO A 69 35.24 18.89 -9.74
CA PRO A 69 35.45 17.56 -10.27
C PRO A 69 36.74 16.98 -9.66
N PHE A 70 36.67 15.73 -9.20
CA PHE A 70 37.83 14.95 -8.74
C PHE A 70 38.96 14.91 -9.77
#